data_AF-A0A1G1Y7I2-F1
#
_entry.id   AF-A0A1G1Y7I2-F1
#
_cell.length_a   1.000
_cell.length_b   1.000
_cell.length_c   1.000
_cell.angle_alpha   90.00
_cell.angle_beta   90.00
_cell.angle_gamma   90.00
#
_symmetry.space_group_name_H-M   'P 1'
#
loop_
_entity.id
_entity.type
_entity.pdbx_description
1 polymer ?
#
loop_
_entity_poly.entity_id
_entity_poly.type
_entity_poly.pdbx_seq_one_letter_code
_entity_poly.pdbx_strand_id
1 'polypeptide(L)'
;MTVFESDYFQKLKFDGGQVKRFSTAARKDLKIASGANQPEVIFKFSYDALIKLGIALVAAQGYKIRSRAGHHVKIIEKLSEILQDGNIEIYANQMRKIRNADFYDGGFLITTKQAKDFLKFVENVFKQAARY
;
A
#
# COMPACT_ATOMS: atom_id res chain seq x y z
N MET A 1 8.39 0.74 -18.95
CA MET A 1 9.42 1.24 -18.03
C MET A 1 8.74 2.22 -17.08
N THR A 2 8.72 1.94 -15.78
CA THR A 2 8.11 2.81 -14.75
C THR A 2 8.89 4.12 -14.66
N VAL A 3 8.22 5.25 -14.82
CA VAL A 3 8.85 6.59 -14.72
C VAL A 3 8.71 7.07 -13.28
N PHE A 4 9.78 7.60 -12.68
CA PHE A 4 9.76 8.12 -11.32
C PHE A 4 9.97 9.64 -11.32
N GLU A 5 8.95 10.39 -10.92
CA GLU A 5 8.95 11.85 -10.92
C GLU A 5 9.87 12.38 -9.81
N SER A 6 10.87 13.19 -10.16
CA SER A 6 11.91 13.70 -9.24
C SER A 6 11.36 14.46 -8.04
N ASP A 7 10.20 15.08 -8.22
CA ASP A 7 9.55 15.80 -7.17
C ASP A 7 9.16 14.82 -6.05
N TYR A 8 8.61 13.65 -6.39
CA TYR A 8 8.12 12.65 -5.42
C TYR A 8 9.15 11.61 -5.03
N PHE A 9 10.08 11.30 -5.92
CA PHE A 9 11.02 10.20 -5.77
C PHE A 9 12.46 10.71 -5.87
N GLN A 10 13.32 10.17 -5.01
CA GLN A 10 14.76 10.33 -5.17
C GLN A 10 15.38 8.98 -5.52
N LYS A 11 16.37 8.97 -6.42
CA LYS A 11 17.22 7.80 -6.60
C LYS A 11 17.96 7.53 -5.28
N LEU A 12 17.86 6.30 -4.80
CA LEU A 12 18.57 5.84 -3.61
C LEU A 12 18.79 4.33 -3.76
N LYS A 13 20.04 3.89 -3.72
CA LYS A 13 20.32 2.45 -3.72
C LYS A 13 20.00 1.90 -2.32
N PHE A 14 19.13 0.91 -2.29
CA PHE A 14 18.86 0.10 -1.10
C PHE A 14 19.61 -1.22 -1.24
N ASP A 15 20.17 -1.71 -0.14
CA ASP A 15 20.64 -3.10 -0.11
C ASP A 15 19.44 -4.07 -0.03
N GLY A 16 19.65 -5.32 -0.44
CA GLY A 16 18.59 -6.34 -0.43
C GLY A 16 18.03 -6.61 0.98
N GLY A 17 18.83 -6.39 2.02
CA GLY A 17 18.38 -6.51 3.42
C GLY A 17 17.38 -5.42 3.81
N GLN A 18 17.60 -4.17 3.36
CA GLN A 18 16.68 -3.05 3.57
C GLN A 18 15.36 -3.27 2.85
N VAL A 19 15.39 -3.69 1.58
CA VAL A 19 14.17 -4.02 0.81
C VAL A 19 13.39 -5.14 1.52
N LYS A 20 14.08 -6.20 1.98
CA LYS A 20 13.46 -7.29 2.74
C LYS A 20 12.81 -6.82 4.04
N ARG A 21 13.40 -5.85 4.75
CA ARG A 21 12.80 -5.26 5.96
C ARG A 21 11.50 -4.53 5.64
N PHE A 22 11.43 -3.76 4.55
CA PHE A 22 10.19 -3.12 4.12
C PHE A 22 9.10 -4.13 3.77
N SER A 23 9.43 -5.16 2.98
CA SER A 23 8.49 -6.24 2.65
C SER A 23 8.02 -7.00 3.90
N THR A 24 8.91 -7.20 4.88
CA THR A 24 8.57 -7.86 6.16
C THR A 24 7.60 -7.00 6.98
N ALA A 25 7.83 -5.68 7.03
CA ALA A 25 6.93 -4.74 7.69
C ALA A 25 5.54 -4.73 7.04
N ALA A 26 5.47 -4.76 5.70
CA ALA A 26 4.22 -4.85 4.97
C ALA A 26 3.45 -6.16 5.29
N ARG A 27 4.15 -7.30 5.31
CA ARG A 27 3.57 -8.60 5.66
C ARG A 27 3.09 -8.68 7.11
N LYS A 28 3.77 -8.00 8.04
CA LYS A 28 3.35 -7.93 9.45
C LYS A 28 1.99 -7.26 9.57
N ASP A 29 1.77 -6.15 8.88
CA ASP A 29 0.48 -5.47 8.88
C ASP A 29 -0.61 -6.31 8.24
N LEU A 30 -0.33 -6.96 7.10
CA LEU A 30 -1.28 -7.88 6.48
C LEU A 30 -1.70 -8.99 7.46
N LYS A 31 -0.75 -9.56 8.21
CA LYS A 31 -1.03 -10.58 9.23
C LYS A 31 -1.95 -10.05 10.34
N ILE A 32 -1.76 -8.80 10.77
CA ILE A 32 -2.64 -8.16 11.76
C ILE A 32 -4.04 -8.01 11.18
N ALA A 33 -4.16 -7.53 9.93
CA ALA A 33 -5.44 -7.39 9.25
C ALA A 33 -6.18 -8.73 9.13
N SER A 34 -5.50 -9.80 8.68
CA SER A 34 -6.11 -11.12 8.51
C SER A 34 -6.50 -11.79 9.84
N GLY A 35 -5.89 -11.39 10.97
CA GLY A 35 -6.21 -11.92 12.30
C GLY A 35 -7.25 -11.11 13.08
N ALA A 36 -7.71 -9.98 12.55
CA ALA A 36 -8.62 -9.07 13.25
C ALA A 36 -10.09 -9.40 12.97
N ASN A 37 -10.96 -9.07 13.94
CA ASN A 37 -12.41 -9.18 13.79
C ASN A 37 -13.11 -7.82 13.62
N GLN A 38 -12.48 -6.75 14.13
CA GLN A 38 -13.01 -5.38 14.05
C GLN A 38 -12.81 -4.82 12.63
N PRO A 39 -13.87 -4.40 11.92
CA PRO A 39 -13.78 -3.89 10.54
C PRO A 39 -12.77 -2.76 10.36
N GLU A 40 -12.67 -1.87 11.34
CA GLU A 40 -11.76 -0.71 11.34
C GLU A 40 -10.31 -1.17 11.42
N VAL A 41 -10.03 -2.21 12.22
CA VAL A 41 -8.68 -2.80 12.36
C VAL A 41 -8.30 -3.53 11.06
N ILE A 42 -9.21 -4.34 10.51
CA ILE A 42 -9.00 -5.03 9.23
C ILE A 42 -8.66 -4.01 8.15
N PHE A 43 -9.45 -2.95 8.02
CA PHE A 43 -9.26 -1.93 7.01
C PHE A 43 -7.95 -1.16 7.19
N LYS A 44 -7.69 -0.65 8.39
CA LYS A 44 -6.50 0.15 8.69
C LYS A 44 -5.23 -0.61 8.34
N PHE A 45 -5.11 -1.84 8.85
CA PHE A 45 -3.93 -2.65 8.60
C PHE A 45 -3.85 -3.18 7.16
N SER A 46 -4.98 -3.38 6.47
CA SER A 46 -4.97 -3.68 5.03
C SER A 46 -4.40 -2.51 4.22
N TYR A 47 -4.84 -1.28 4.53
CA TYR A 47 -4.34 -0.08 3.85
C TYR A 47 -2.84 0.15 4.14
N ASP A 48 -2.43 0.05 5.41
CA ASP A 48 -1.03 0.22 5.80
C ASP A 48 -0.13 -0.85 5.16
N ALA A 49 -0.59 -2.10 5.10
CA ALA A 49 0.11 -3.19 4.41
C ALA A 49 0.31 -2.88 2.92
N LEU A 50 -0.72 -2.37 2.24
CA LEU A 50 -0.67 -2.02 0.82
C LEU A 50 0.33 -0.89 0.54
N ILE A 51 0.31 0.18 1.35
CA ILE A 51 1.24 1.31 1.20
C ILE A 51 2.67 0.86 1.49
N LYS A 52 2.91 0.07 2.54
CA LYS A 52 4.25 -0.48 2.86
C LYS A 52 4.77 -1.42 1.78
N LEU A 53 3.89 -2.22 1.15
CA LEU A 53 4.26 -3.05 0.01
C LEU A 53 4.70 -2.17 -1.18
N GLY A 54 3.94 -1.11 -1.48
CA GLY A 54 4.33 -0.15 -2.51
C GLY A 54 5.69 0.50 -2.24
N ILE A 55 5.97 0.90 -1.00
CA ILE A 55 7.29 1.41 -0.60
C ILE A 55 8.39 0.36 -0.84
N ALA A 56 8.15 -0.90 -0.49
CA ALA A 56 9.11 -1.97 -0.68
C ALA A 56 9.43 -2.18 -2.18
N LEU A 57 8.42 -2.19 -3.05
CA LEU A 57 8.63 -2.35 -4.49
C LEU A 57 9.28 -1.12 -5.13
N VAL A 58 8.91 0.09 -4.71
CA VAL A 58 9.60 1.33 -5.14
C VAL A 58 11.09 1.29 -4.74
N ALA A 59 11.39 0.83 -3.52
CA ALA A 59 12.77 0.64 -3.06
C ALA A 59 13.53 -0.42 -3.88
N ALA A 60 12.86 -1.51 -4.25
CA ALA A 60 13.43 -2.54 -5.13
C ALA A 60 13.79 -1.99 -6.53
N GLN A 61 13.09 -0.95 -7.00
CA GLN A 61 13.42 -0.23 -8.24
C GLN A 61 14.55 0.81 -8.05
N GLY A 62 15.11 0.97 -6.85
CA GLY A 62 16.20 1.91 -6.56
C GLY A 62 15.73 3.35 -6.28
N TYR A 63 14.49 3.51 -5.82
CA TYR A 63 13.90 4.82 -5.52
C TYR A 63 13.37 4.89 -4.09
N LYS A 64 13.44 6.09 -3.50
CA LYS A 64 12.83 6.41 -2.22
C LYS A 64 11.72 7.44 -2.44
N ILE A 65 10.52 7.16 -1.96
CA ILE A 65 9.43 8.13 -1.90
C ILE A 65 9.75 9.22 -0.86
N ARG A 66 9.48 10.48 -1.21
CA ARG A 66 9.55 11.63 -0.29
C ARG A 66 8.23 11.76 0.46
N SER A 67 8.30 11.97 1.78
CA SER A 67 7.12 12.20 2.62
C SER A 67 6.58 13.61 2.41
N ARG A 68 5.58 13.75 1.54
CA ARG A 68 4.94 15.03 1.20
C ARG A 68 3.50 14.84 0.74
N ALA A 69 2.74 15.93 0.61
CA ALA A 69 1.35 15.86 0.16
C ALA A 69 1.21 15.05 -1.15
N GLY A 70 0.30 14.07 -1.14
CA GLY A 70 0.06 13.20 -2.29
C GLY A 70 1.00 11.99 -2.43
N HIS A 71 1.98 11.79 -1.53
CA HIS A 71 2.92 10.67 -1.67
C HIS A 71 2.25 9.28 -1.69
N HIS A 72 1.15 9.06 -0.95
CA HIS A 72 0.38 7.80 -1.04
C HIS A 72 -0.21 7.58 -2.43
N VAL A 73 -0.68 8.64 -3.10
CA VAL A 73 -1.19 8.53 -4.49
C VAL A 73 -0.08 8.05 -5.40
N LYS A 74 1.11 8.63 -5.27
CA LYS A 74 2.27 8.21 -6.06
C LYS A 74 2.77 6.80 -5.74
N ILE A 75 2.70 6.37 -4.49
CA ILE A 75 2.99 4.98 -4.12
C ILE A 75 2.00 4.03 -4.82
N ILE A 76 0.71 4.38 -4.83
CA ILE A 76 -0.36 3.59 -5.48
C ILE A 76 -0.15 3.52 -7.00
N GLU A 77 0.12 4.66 -7.64
CA GLU A 77 0.42 4.71 -9.08
C GLU A 77 1.60 3.79 -9.43
N LYS A 78 2.72 3.89 -8.71
CA LYS A 78 3.89 3.05 -8.98
C LYS A 78 3.67 1.59 -8.64
N LEU A 79 2.88 1.28 -7.60
CA LEU A 79 2.50 -0.10 -7.30
C LEU A 79 1.69 -0.72 -8.45
N SER A 80 0.71 0.01 -8.99
CA SER A 80 -0.08 -0.37 -10.17
C SER A 80 0.82 -0.56 -11.41
N GLU A 81 1.73 0.38 -11.69
CA GLU A 81 2.64 0.31 -12.82
C GLU A 81 3.63 -0.86 -12.73
N ILE A 82 4.23 -1.09 -11.55
CA ILE A 82 5.21 -2.16 -11.32
C ILE A 82 4.55 -3.53 -11.50
N LEU A 83 3.34 -3.71 -10.95
CA LEU A 83 2.60 -4.97 -11.00
C LEU A 83 1.76 -5.13 -12.28
N GLN A 84 1.67 -4.08 -13.11
CA GLN A 84 0.89 -4.03 -14.35
C GLN A 84 -0.59 -4.37 -14.14
N ASP A 85 -1.18 -3.84 -13.06
CA ASP A 85 -2.59 -4.04 -12.73
C ASP A 85 -3.27 -2.72 -12.35
N GLY A 86 -3.99 -2.14 -13.33
CA GLY A 86 -4.73 -0.88 -13.15
C GLY A 86 -5.84 -0.94 -12.10
N ASN A 87 -6.33 -2.13 -11.74
CA ASN A 87 -7.31 -2.25 -10.66
C ASN A 87 -6.73 -1.84 -9.31
N ILE A 88 -5.40 -1.97 -9.13
CA ILE A 88 -4.72 -1.55 -7.92
C ILE A 88 -4.97 -0.07 -7.66
N GLU A 89 -4.82 0.77 -8.69
CA GLU A 89 -5.04 2.20 -8.55
C GLU A 89 -6.49 2.53 -8.15
N ILE A 90 -7.46 1.82 -8.74
CA ILE A 90 -8.88 2.02 -8.47
C ILE A 90 -9.21 1.69 -7.01
N TYR A 91 -8.92 0.47 -6.56
CA TYR A 91 -9.26 0.01 -5.21
C TYR A 91 -8.42 0.70 -4.14
N ALA A 92 -7.13 0.92 -4.36
CA ALA A 92 -6.28 1.58 -3.39
C ALA A 92 -6.65 3.07 -3.22
N ASN A 93 -7.10 3.76 -4.28
CA ASN A 93 -7.63 5.12 -4.14
C ASN A 93 -8.96 5.16 -3.40
N GLN A 94 -9.83 4.14 -3.53
CA GLN A 94 -11.03 4.03 -2.70
C GLN A 94 -10.65 3.89 -1.22
N MET A 95 -9.71 3.00 -0.88
CA MET A 95 -9.20 2.87 0.49
C MET A 95 -8.59 4.18 1.00
N ARG A 96 -7.79 4.87 0.17
CA ARG A 96 -7.21 6.17 0.56
C ARG A 96 -8.28 7.22 0.86
N LYS A 97 -9.36 7.29 0.07
CA LYS A 97 -10.47 8.22 0.31
C LYS A 97 -11.17 7.92 1.64
N ILE A 98 -11.47 6.64 1.91
CA ILE A 98 -12.07 6.21 3.19
C ILE A 98 -11.16 6.54 4.37
N ARG A 99 -9.85 6.22 4.27
CA ARG A 99 -8.87 6.58 5.31
C ARG A 99 -8.79 8.08 5.51
N ASN A 100 -8.87 8.89 4.46
CA ASN A 100 -8.83 10.34 4.63
C ASN A 100 -10.09 10.86 5.33
N ALA A 101 -11.27 10.33 5.01
CA ALA A 101 -12.51 10.66 5.73
C ALA A 101 -12.40 10.35 7.23
N ASP A 102 -11.79 9.20 7.61
CA ASP A 102 -11.52 8.88 9.02
C ASP A 102 -10.77 10.00 9.77
N PHE A 103 -9.70 10.51 9.15
CA PHE A 103 -8.84 11.51 9.76
C PHE A 103 -9.45 12.91 9.87
N TYR A 104 -10.38 13.27 8.97
CA TYR A 104 -10.91 14.64 8.87
C TYR A 104 -12.37 14.77 9.31
N ASP A 105 -13.16 13.70 9.25
CA ASP A 105 -14.60 13.70 9.51
C ASP A 105 -15.00 13.05 10.84
N GLY A 106 -14.02 12.69 11.69
CA GLY A 106 -14.27 12.16 13.05
C GLY A 106 -14.61 10.66 13.12
N GLY A 107 -14.25 9.91 12.07
CA GLY A 107 -14.43 8.46 11.98
C GLY A 107 -14.89 8.03 10.58
N PHE A 108 -14.55 6.80 10.17
CA PHE A 108 -15.08 6.20 8.95
C PHE A 108 -16.06 5.07 9.28
N LEU A 109 -17.20 5.06 8.59
CA LEU A 109 -18.13 3.92 8.60
C LEU A 109 -17.66 2.91 7.55
N ILE A 110 -16.99 1.86 7.99
CA ILE A 110 -16.74 0.69 7.15
C ILE A 110 -17.56 -0.50 7.62
N THR A 111 -18.26 -1.14 6.70
CA THR A 111 -18.94 -2.39 7.01
C THR A 111 -17.95 -3.55 7.08
N THR A 112 -18.28 -4.59 7.84
CA THR A 112 -17.51 -5.85 7.87
C THR A 112 -17.29 -6.42 6.47
N LYS A 113 -18.29 -6.31 5.58
CA LYS A 113 -18.18 -6.77 4.20
C LYS A 113 -17.11 -6.00 3.44
N GLN A 114 -17.17 -4.66 3.46
CA GLN A 114 -16.18 -3.81 2.79
C GLN A 114 -14.77 -4.03 3.34
N ALA A 115 -14.61 -4.15 4.66
CA ALA A 115 -13.31 -4.42 5.26
C ALA A 115 -12.72 -5.76 4.77
N LYS A 116 -13.54 -6.82 4.69
CA LYS A 116 -13.12 -8.13 4.16
C LYS A 116 -12.82 -8.09 2.66
N ASP A 117 -13.60 -7.34 1.88
CA ASP A 117 -13.37 -7.17 0.43
C ASP A 117 -12.03 -6.47 0.18
N PHE A 118 -11.71 -5.41 0.95
CA PHE A 118 -10.41 -4.75 0.87
C PHE A 118 -9.26 -5.65 1.34
N LEU A 119 -9.43 -6.40 2.43
CA LEU A 119 -8.42 -7.37 2.85
C LEU A 119 -8.13 -8.38 1.75
N LYS A 120 -9.16 -8.98 1.15
CA LYS A 120 -9.00 -9.94 0.05
C LYS A 120 -8.32 -9.32 -1.16
N PHE A 121 -8.65 -8.08 -1.50
CA PHE A 121 -7.96 -7.32 -2.54
C PHE A 121 -6.46 -7.18 -2.21
N VAL A 122 -6.10 -6.73 -1.01
CA VAL A 122 -4.70 -6.56 -0.59
C VAL A 122 -3.96 -7.90 -0.58
N GLU A 123 -4.58 -8.98 -0.10
CA GLU A 123 -3.99 -10.33 -0.16
C GLU A 123 -3.65 -10.75 -1.60
N ASN A 124 -4.50 -10.41 -2.57
CA ASN A 124 -4.22 -10.70 -3.98
C ASN A 124 -3.06 -9.85 -4.53
N VAL A 125 -2.96 -8.57 -4.16
CA VAL A 125 -1.82 -7.72 -4.51
C VAL A 125 -0.51 -8.30 -3.95
N PHE A 126 -0.51 -8.80 -2.70
CA PHE A 126 0.65 -9.47 -2.11
C PHE A 126 1.04 -10.76 -2.85
N LYS A 127 0.06 -11.53 -3.35
CA LYS A 127 0.32 -12.73 -4.16
C LYS A 127 0.97 -12.37 -5.50
N GLN A 128 0.51 -11.30 -6.15
CA GLN A 128 1.10 -10.81 -7.40
C GLN A 128 2.52 -10.30 -7.18
N ALA A 129 2.74 -9.54 -6.10
CA ALA A 129 4.05 -9.00 -5.73
C ALA A 129 5.08 -10.07 -5.34
N ALA A 130 4.67 -11.30 -4.99
CA ALA A 130 5.59 -12.39 -4.67
C ALA A 130 6.49 -12.81 -5.84
N ARG A 131 6.24 -12.29 -7.05
CA ARG A 131 7.05 -12.50 -8.25
C ARG A 131 8.24 -11.52 -8.37
N TYR A 132 8.33 -10.54 -7.46
CA TYR A 132 9.33 -9.48 -7.43
C TYR A 132 10.13 -9.54 -6.12
#